data_AF-A0A1S3YKH4-F1
#
_entry.id   AF-A0A1S3YKH4-F1
#
_cell.length_a   1.000
_cell.length_b   1.000
_cell.length_c   1.000
_cell.angle_alpha   90.00
_cell.angle_beta   90.00
_cell.angle_gamma   90.00
#
_symmetry.space_group_name_H-M   'P 1'
#
loop_
_entity.id
_entity.type
_entity.pdbx_description
1 polymer ?
#
loop_
_entity_poly.entity_id
_entity_poly.type
_entity_poly.pdbx_seq_one_letter_code
_entity_poly.pdbx_strand_id
1 'polypeptide(L)'
;MLVTKLPRIFLHNQPVIENKSDSDAATKFSLPVIDLGGSGKSAAQRADIVREIKDACENWGFFQIVNHEIPSSVMEKLLEGVHHFHEQDPEVKKDFYSRDVTRKFTYNTNFDLHKA
;
A
#
# COMPACT_ATOMS: atom_id res chain seq x y z
N MET A 1 -27.50 12.05 1.33
CA MET A 1 -27.90 11.28 0.13
C MET A 1 -27.63 9.82 0.43
N LEU A 2 -28.64 8.95 0.50
CA LEU A 2 -28.42 7.51 0.76
C LEU A 2 -28.05 6.82 -0.57
N VAL A 3 -26.90 6.13 -0.59
CA VAL A 3 -26.49 5.32 -1.75
C VAL A 3 -27.22 3.98 -1.66
N THR A 4 -28.15 3.72 -2.58
CA THR A 4 -28.97 2.48 -2.59
C THR A 4 -28.53 1.48 -3.66
N LYS A 5 -27.73 1.91 -4.64
CA LYS A 5 -27.17 1.06 -5.71
C LYS A 5 -25.75 1.51 -6.03
N LEU A 6 -24.86 0.56 -6.32
CA LEU A 6 -23.48 0.84 -6.73
C LEU A 6 -23.47 1.56 -8.09
N PRO A 7 -22.89 2.77 -8.20
CA PRO A 7 -22.77 3.46 -9.48
C PRO A 7 -21.93 2.66 -10.48
N ARG A 8 -22.33 2.70 -11.76
CA ARG A 8 -21.67 1.94 -12.84
C ARG A 8 -20.17 2.27 -13.00
N ILE A 9 -19.75 3.47 -12.63
CA ILE A 9 -18.34 3.90 -12.69
C ILE A 9 -17.42 3.10 -11.75
N PHE A 10 -17.99 2.36 -10.79
CA PHE A 10 -17.25 1.45 -9.90
C PHE A 10 -17.41 -0.02 -10.30
N LEU A 11 -18.17 -0.32 -11.38
CA LEU A 11 -18.25 -1.66 -11.92
C LEU A 11 -17.02 -1.91 -12.80
N HIS A 12 -16.21 -2.87 -12.37
CA HIS A 12 -15.08 -3.33 -13.15
C HIS A 12 -15.60 -4.28 -14.25
N ASN A 13 -15.57 -3.82 -15.51
CA ASN A 13 -16.10 -4.59 -16.65
C ASN A 13 -15.09 -5.59 -17.25
N GLN A 14 -13.84 -5.60 -16.78
CA GLN A 14 -12.91 -6.66 -17.16
C GLN A 14 -13.28 -7.94 -16.40
N PRO A 15 -13.10 -9.13 -16.99
CA PRO A 15 -13.26 -10.37 -16.26
C PRO A 15 -12.30 -10.30 -15.08
N VAL A 16 -12.86 -10.19 -13.87
CA VAL A 16 -12.13 -10.56 -12.67
C VAL A 16 -11.71 -12.00 -12.96
N ILE A 17 -10.41 -12.24 -13.11
CA ILE A 17 -9.91 -13.60 -13.07
C ILE A 17 -10.33 -14.06 -11.67
N GLU A 18 -11.44 -14.79 -11.60
CA GLU A 18 -11.83 -15.55 -10.42
C GLU A 18 -10.73 -16.60 -10.28
N ASN A 19 -9.60 -16.18 -9.71
CA ASN A 19 -8.76 -17.09 -8.99
C ASN A 19 -9.69 -17.59 -7.89
N LYS A 20 -10.36 -18.73 -8.14
CA LYS A 20 -10.92 -19.54 -7.07
C LYS A 20 -9.78 -19.61 -6.07
N SER A 21 -9.92 -18.89 -4.97
CA SER A 21 -9.01 -19.06 -3.86
C SER A 21 -9.29 -20.48 -3.42
N ASP A 22 -8.49 -21.43 -3.90
CA ASP A 22 -8.37 -22.71 -3.23
C ASP A 22 -8.07 -22.33 -1.79
N SER A 23 -9.03 -22.58 -0.91
CA SER A 23 -8.90 -22.29 0.53
C SER A 23 -7.66 -22.96 1.12
N ASP A 24 -7.16 -24.00 0.45
CA ASP A 24 -5.93 -24.72 0.73
C ASP A 24 -4.65 -24.08 0.16
N ALA A 25 -4.74 -23.20 -0.83
CA ALA A 25 -3.60 -22.45 -1.40
C ALA A 25 -3.38 -21.12 -0.65
N ALA A 26 -4.46 -20.46 -0.21
CA ALA A 26 -4.39 -19.23 0.59
C ALA A 26 -3.70 -19.44 1.94
N THR A 27 -3.72 -20.66 2.48
CA THR A 27 -3.04 -21.03 3.73
C THR A 27 -1.56 -21.39 3.57
N LYS A 28 -1.04 -21.51 2.34
CA LYS A 28 0.36 -21.86 2.05
C LYS A 28 1.18 -20.74 1.42
N PHE A 29 0.55 -19.64 1.02
CA PHE A 29 1.25 -18.49 0.44
C PHE A 29 1.65 -17.51 1.54
N SER A 30 2.83 -17.71 2.13
CA SER A 30 3.44 -16.72 3.02
C SER A 30 4.39 -15.82 2.23
N LEU A 31 4.07 -14.53 2.14
CA LEU A 31 5.01 -13.53 1.63
C LEU A 31 6.29 -13.52 2.48
N PRO A 32 7.47 -13.28 1.89
CA PRO A 32 8.70 -13.14 2.66
C PRO A 32 8.57 -12.03 3.71
N VAL A 33 9.07 -12.30 4.92
CA VAL A 33 9.21 -11.33 6.00
C VAL A 33 10.68 -11.21 6.33
N ILE A 34 11.25 -10.01 6.18
CA ILE A 34 12.66 -9.74 6.38
C ILE A 34 12.85 -8.96 7.69
N ASP A 35 13.68 -9.48 8.59
CA ASP A 35 13.98 -8.87 9.88
C ASP A 35 15.27 -8.02 9.81
N LEU A 36 15.15 -6.71 10.05
CA LEU A 36 16.29 -5.79 10.02
C LEU A 36 16.99 -5.61 11.38
N GLY A 37 16.50 -6.24 12.46
CA GLY A 37 16.98 -6.11 13.85
C GLY A 37 18.40 -6.65 14.10
N GLY A 38 19.12 -7.07 13.04
CA GLY A 38 20.52 -7.47 13.06
C GLY A 38 21.44 -6.67 12.13
N SER A 39 20.89 -5.74 11.34
CA SER A 39 21.63 -5.04 10.27
C SER A 39 22.83 -4.21 10.76
N GLY A 40 22.77 -3.69 11.99
CA GLY A 40 23.84 -2.93 12.64
C GLY A 40 24.82 -3.75 13.49
N LYS A 41 24.57 -5.06 13.69
CA LYS A 41 25.32 -5.87 14.68
C LYS A 41 26.63 -6.45 14.13
N SER A 42 26.68 -6.83 12.84
CA SER A 42 27.91 -7.32 12.20
C SER A 42 27.84 -7.23 10.67
N ALA A 43 29.00 -7.27 10.00
CA ALA A 43 29.07 -7.30 8.54
C ALA A 43 28.44 -8.58 7.95
N ALA A 44 28.56 -9.72 8.64
CA ALA A 44 27.98 -10.99 8.22
C ALA A 44 26.45 -10.97 8.25
N GLN A 45 25.85 -10.52 9.36
CA GLN A 45 24.39 -10.40 9.48
C GLN A 45 23.80 -9.43 8.45
N ARG A 46 24.50 -8.32 8.20
CA ARG A 46 24.10 -7.39 7.14
C ARG A 46 24.15 -8.05 5.76
N ALA A 47 25.16 -8.86 5.47
CA ALA A 47 25.27 -9.58 4.21
C ALA A 47 24.14 -10.63 4.04
N ASP A 48 23.74 -11.29 5.12
CA ASP A 48 22.60 -12.23 5.11
C ASP A 48 21.28 -11.52 4.82
N ILE A 49 21.00 -10.39 5.49
CA ILE A 49 19.82 -9.56 5.22
C ILE A 49 19.79 -9.07 3.77
N VAL A 50 20.93 -8.61 3.23
CA VAL A 50 21.01 -8.19 1.82
C VAL A 50 20.71 -9.34 0.86
N ARG A 51 21.14 -10.56 1.20
CA ARG A 51 20.83 -11.76 0.40
C ARG A 51 19.34 -12.08 0.43
N GLU A 52 18.69 -11.96 1.59
CA GLU A 52 17.23 -12.15 1.72
C GLU A 52 16.44 -11.11 0.92
N ILE A 53 16.84 -9.84 0.97
CA ILE A 53 16.21 -8.77 0.16
C ILE A 53 16.37 -9.07 -1.32
N LYS A 54 17.56 -9.48 -1.76
CA LYS A 54 17.81 -9.84 -3.15
C LYS A 54 16.90 -10.99 -3.60
N ASP A 55 16.82 -12.06 -2.82
CA ASP A 55 15.97 -13.22 -3.11
C ASP A 55 14.48 -12.84 -3.20
N ALA A 56 14.01 -12.02 -2.26
CA ALA A 56 12.63 -11.53 -2.26
C ALA A 56 12.32 -10.65 -3.48
N CYS A 57 13.26 -9.78 -3.90
CA CYS A 57 13.13 -9.00 -5.12
C CYS A 57 13.07 -9.87 -6.38
N GLU A 58 13.94 -10.88 -6.49
CA GLU A 58 14.06 -11.73 -7.69
C GLU A 58 12.89 -12.71 -7.83
N ASN A 59 12.43 -13.30 -6.71
CA ASN A 59 11.45 -14.40 -6.74
C ASN A 59 10.02 -13.98 -6.41
N TRP A 60 9.82 -12.86 -5.69
CA TRP A 60 8.50 -12.44 -5.21
C TRP A 60 8.08 -11.06 -5.74
N GLY A 61 9.03 -10.13 -5.89
CA GLY A 61 8.73 -8.73 -6.22
C GLY A 61 8.00 -7.96 -5.11
N PHE A 62 7.75 -8.61 -3.96
CA PHE A 62 7.09 -8.02 -2.80
C PHE A 62 7.46 -8.78 -1.51
N PHE A 63 7.65 -8.06 -0.41
CA PHE A 63 7.99 -8.62 0.89
C PHE A 63 7.64 -7.64 2.01
N GLN A 64 7.55 -8.15 3.25
CA GLN A 64 7.36 -7.36 4.45
C GLN A 64 8.69 -7.15 5.17
N ILE A 65 8.81 -6.04 5.88
CA ILE A 65 9.98 -5.74 6.72
C ILE A 65 9.51 -5.58 8.16
N VAL A 66 10.23 -6.19 9.10
CA VAL A 66 10.06 -6.01 10.55
C VAL A 66 11.35 -5.49 11.19
N ASN A 67 11.25 -4.94 12.40
CA ASN A 67 12.37 -4.33 13.13
C ASN A 67 13.18 -3.33 12.27
N HIS A 68 12.48 -2.52 11.49
CA HIS A 68 13.06 -1.50 10.59
C HIS A 68 13.54 -0.23 11.32
N GLU A 69 13.56 -0.23 12.66
CA GLU A 69 14.00 0.88 13.53
C GLU A 69 13.19 2.19 13.40
N ILE A 70 12.12 2.22 12.58
CA ILE A 70 11.17 3.34 12.55
C ILE A 70 10.26 3.22 13.78
N PRO A 71 10.22 4.22 14.67
CA PRO A 71 9.41 4.14 15.88
C PRO A 71 7.93 3.99 15.58
N SER A 72 7.22 3.13 16.33
CA SER A 72 5.78 2.92 16.17
C SER A 72 4.97 4.22 16.27
N SER A 73 5.40 5.15 17.14
CA SER A 73 4.77 6.47 17.29
C SER A 73 4.80 7.32 16.01
N VAL A 74 5.79 7.13 15.13
CA VAL A 74 5.84 7.82 13.82
C VAL A 74 4.78 7.22 12.89
N MET A 75 4.64 5.90 12.88
CA MET A 75 3.64 5.20 12.07
C MET A 75 2.21 5.52 12.53
N GLU A 76 1.99 5.56 13.84
CA GLU A 76 0.70 5.95 14.44
C GLU A 76 0.32 7.38 14.05
N LYS A 77 1.24 8.34 14.18
CA LYS A 77 1.01 9.73 13.77
C LYS A 77 0.77 9.87 12.27
N LEU A 78 1.43 9.05 11.44
CA LEU A 78 1.18 9.03 10.00
C LEU A 78 -0.26 8.60 9.71
N LEU A 79 -0.73 7.52 10.32
CA LEU A 79 -2.10 7.04 10.17
C LEU A 79 -3.10 8.10 10.66
N GLU A 80 -2.87 8.67 11.84
CA GLU A 80 -3.70 9.75 12.39
C GLU A 80 -3.78 10.94 11.44
N GLY A 81 -2.65 11.38 10.87
CA GLY A 81 -2.61 12.48 9.91
C GLY A 81 -3.37 12.19 8.62
N VAL A 82 -3.29 10.96 8.10
CA VAL A 82 -4.06 10.52 6.93
C VAL A 82 -5.55 10.53 7.22
N HIS A 83 -5.97 9.99 8.37
CA HIS A 83 -7.36 10.02 8.81
C HIS A 83 -7.87 11.45 8.95
N HIS A 84 -7.14 12.28 9.70
CA HIS A 84 -7.48 13.68 9.94
C HIS A 84 -7.65 14.45 8.63
N PHE A 85 -6.73 14.30 7.66
CA PHE A 85 -6.88 14.95 6.36
C PHE A 85 -8.18 14.54 5.65
N HIS A 86 -8.51 13.24 5.61
CA HIS A 86 -9.70 12.76 4.90
C HIS A 86 -11.02 13.09 5.62
N GLU A 87 -10.99 13.31 6.94
CA GLU A 87 -12.15 13.69 7.74
C GLU A 87 -12.44 15.20 7.76
N GLN A 88 -11.53 16.04 7.23
CA GLN A 88 -11.77 17.47 7.07
C GLN A 88 -12.97 17.77 6.15
N ASP A 89 -13.50 18.99 6.32
CA ASP A 89 -14.55 19.52 5.46
C ASP A 89 -14.15 19.42 3.98
N PRO A 90 -15.05 18.95 3.09
CA PRO A 90 -14.79 18.88 1.66
C PRO A 90 -14.26 20.18 1.04
N GLU A 91 -14.67 21.35 1.53
CA GLU A 91 -14.20 22.64 1.00
C GLU A 91 -12.71 22.85 1.25
N VAL A 92 -12.14 22.33 2.35
CA VAL A 92 -10.69 22.40 2.59
C VAL A 92 -9.92 21.48 1.63
N LYS A 93 -10.43 20.26 1.43
CA LYS A 93 -9.79 19.27 0.54
C LYS A 93 -9.85 19.66 -0.94
N LYS A 94 -10.83 20.47 -1.33
CA LYS A 94 -11.08 20.91 -2.71
C LYS A 94 -9.93 21.74 -3.27
N ASP A 95 -9.25 22.53 -2.45
CA ASP A 95 -8.09 23.33 -2.86
C ASP A 95 -6.90 22.45 -3.34
N PHE A 96 -6.86 21.22 -2.85
CA PHE A 96 -5.86 20.22 -3.25
C PHE A 96 -6.35 19.32 -4.38
N TYR A 97 -7.64 19.37 -4.74
CA TYR A 97 -8.18 18.48 -5.75
C TYR A 97 -7.60 18.78 -7.13
N SER A 98 -6.85 17.85 -7.70
CA SER A 98 -6.25 18.02 -9.02
C SER A 98 -5.86 16.69 -9.65
N ARG A 99 -5.96 16.63 -10.98
CA ARG A 99 -5.42 15.53 -11.81
C ARG A 99 -4.10 15.91 -12.50
N ASP A 100 -3.57 17.10 -12.21
CA ASP A 100 -2.29 17.55 -12.73
C ASP A 100 -1.14 16.88 -11.98
N VAL A 101 -0.49 15.91 -12.63
CA VAL A 101 0.64 15.14 -12.08
C VAL A 101 1.91 15.96 -11.86
N THR A 102 1.96 17.20 -12.36
CA THR A 102 3.12 18.09 -12.15
C THR A 102 3.08 18.81 -10.81
N ARG A 103 1.92 18.84 -10.13
CA ARG A 103 1.77 19.46 -8.81
C ARG A 103 2.48 18.64 -7.74
N LYS A 104 3.12 19.34 -6.80
CA LYS A 104 3.84 18.72 -5.67
C LYS A 104 2.94 17.96 -4.70
N PHE A 105 1.68 18.40 -4.57
CA PHE A 105 0.67 17.74 -3.76
C PHE A 105 -0.68 17.80 -4.49
N THR A 106 -1.34 16.65 -4.57
CA THR A 106 -2.68 16.53 -5.15
C THR A 106 -3.53 15.58 -4.32
N TYR A 107 -4.81 15.92 -4.22
CA TYR A 107 -5.87 15.03 -3.81
C TYR A 107 -6.67 14.69 -5.06
N ASN A 108 -7.00 13.42 -5.27
CA ASN A 108 -7.90 13.03 -6.34
C ASN A 108 -8.70 11.79 -5.94
N THR A 109 -9.72 11.48 -6.72
CA THR A 109 -10.58 10.31 -6.52
C THR A 109 -10.71 9.59 -7.84
N ASN A 110 -10.64 8.25 -7.81
CA ASN A 110 -10.74 7.40 -8.99
C ASN A 110 -9.75 7.87 -10.09
N PHE A 111 -8.53 7.33 -10.03
CA PHE A 111 -7.44 7.69 -10.94
C PHE A 111 -7.84 7.53 -12.42
N ASP A 112 -8.64 6.50 -12.73
CA ASP A 112 -9.01 6.12 -14.09
C ASP A 112 -10.37 6.69 -14.56
N LEU A 113 -10.99 7.59 -13.78
CA LEU A 113 -12.35 8.10 -14.08
C LEU A 113 -12.53 8.65 -15.50
N HIS A 114 -11.47 9.17 -16.13
CA HIS A 114 -11.49 9.73 -17.49
C HIS A 114 -10.67 8.94 -18.51
N LYS A 115 -10.16 7.77 -18.13
CA LYS A 115 -9.49 6.86 -19.05
C LYS A 115 -10.56 5.98 -19.68
N ALA A 116 -11.09 6.45 -20.81
CA ALA A 116 -11.96 5.68 -21.68
C ALA A 116 -11.16 4.66 -22.50
#